data_AF-A0A372JRJ3-F1
#
_entry.id   AF-A0A372JRJ3-F1
#
_cell.length_a   1.000
_cell.length_b   1.000
_cell.length_c   1.000
_cell.angle_alpha   90.00
_cell.angle_beta   90.00
_cell.angle_gamma   90.00
#
_symmetry.space_group_name_H-M   'P 1'
#
loop_
_entity.id
_entity.type
_entity.pdbx_description
1 polymer ?
#
loop_
_entity_poly.entity_id
_entity_poly.type
_entity_poly.pdbx_seq_one_letter_code
_entity_poly.pdbx_strand_id
1 'polypeptide(L)'
;MPAEAGEFGSLAMCRNLAGALEHALTVRLADRTATGDPADDPADDAADDAEAVFTVWNDNLALAAATARVAADGIVLRIVDESSRTVPAPAAPLLEPLLRLYGLDWIERRAALLLEHGVAGPGLLERVWAERRRVGDELAGRVGDLAAALDTPDPIAAPATPREAVQPLP
;
A
#
# COMPACT_ATOMS: atom_id res chain seq x y z
N MET A 1 -6.45 -3.05 20.97
CA MET A 1 -6.75 -2.43 19.66
C MET A 1 -7.55 -1.17 19.95
N PRO A 2 -7.02 0.04 19.69
CA PRO A 2 -7.78 1.26 19.96
C PRO A 2 -9.00 1.32 19.03
N ALA A 3 -10.13 1.72 19.61
CA ALA A 3 -11.47 1.70 19.01
C ALA A 3 -11.69 2.73 17.88
N GLU A 4 -10.65 3.41 17.41
CA GLU A 4 -10.68 4.36 16.30
C GLU A 4 -10.19 3.77 14.97
N ALA A 5 -9.69 2.53 14.96
CA ALA A 5 -9.40 1.84 13.71
C ALA A 5 -10.74 1.45 13.07
N GLY A 6 -11.14 2.18 12.02
CA GLY A 6 -12.32 1.86 11.21
C GLY A 6 -12.34 0.41 10.72
N GLU A 7 -13.37 0.06 9.94
CA GLU A 7 -13.57 -1.32 9.47
C GLU A 7 -12.30 -1.94 8.83
N PHE A 8 -12.12 -3.25 8.97
CA PHE A 8 -10.93 -3.92 8.45
C PHE A 8 -10.82 -3.79 6.93
N GLY A 9 -9.69 -3.28 6.45
CA GLY A 9 -9.49 -2.94 5.04
C GLY A 9 -10.04 -1.57 4.63
N SER A 10 -10.60 -0.79 5.55
CA SER A 10 -10.98 0.60 5.28
C SER A 10 -9.74 1.47 4.99
N LEU A 11 -9.94 2.53 4.22
CA LEU A 11 -8.87 3.49 3.89
C LEU A 11 -8.32 4.16 5.15
N ALA A 12 -9.18 4.50 6.11
CA ALA A 12 -8.77 5.06 7.40
C ALA A 12 -7.84 4.10 8.17
N MET A 13 -8.18 2.81 8.24
CA MET A 13 -7.30 1.80 8.84
C MET A 13 -5.97 1.70 8.08
N CYS A 14 -6.01 1.66 6.74
CA CYS A 14 -4.80 1.56 5.93
C CYS A 14 -3.89 2.78 6.11
N ARG A 15 -4.44 4.00 6.20
CA ARG A 15 -3.69 5.22 6.51
C ARG A 15 -2.99 5.12 7.87
N ASN A 16 -3.67 4.63 8.90
CA ASN A 16 -3.09 4.48 10.22
C ASN A 16 -1.94 3.46 10.21
N LEU A 17 -2.12 2.33 9.50
CA LEU A 17 -1.06 1.34 9.30
C LEU A 17 0.12 1.91 8.52
N ALA A 18 -0.14 2.67 7.45
CA ALA A 18 0.90 3.31 6.64
C ALA A 18 1.72 4.31 7.46
N GLY A 19 1.06 5.16 8.25
CA GLY A 19 1.74 6.14 9.11
C GLY A 19 2.56 5.47 10.22
N ALA A 20 2.04 4.41 10.84
CA ALA A 20 2.79 3.64 11.83
C ALA A 20 4.01 2.93 11.22
N LEU A 21 3.86 2.35 10.03
CA LEU A 21 4.95 1.70 9.31
C LEU A 21 6.00 2.70 8.82
N GLU A 22 5.58 3.85 8.27
CA GLU A 22 6.46 4.94 7.86
C GLU A 22 7.30 5.43 9.04
N HIS A 23 6.67 5.64 10.20
CA HIS A 23 7.37 6.05 11.41
C HIS A 23 8.41 5.01 11.85
N ALA A 24 8.03 3.72 11.91
CA ALA A 24 8.94 2.65 12.29
C ALA A 24 10.13 2.52 11.34
N LEU A 25 9.90 2.64 10.02
CA LEU A 25 10.95 2.62 9.00
C LEU A 25 11.87 3.84 9.09
N THR A 26 11.30 5.03 9.32
CA THR A 26 12.05 6.28 9.46
C THR A 26 12.97 6.25 10.67
N VAL A 27 12.45 5.82 11.83
CA VAL A 27 13.26 5.65 13.05
C VAL A 27 14.41 4.67 12.80
N ARG A 28 14.11 3.51 12.20
CA ARG A 28 15.15 2.51 11.90
C ARG A 28 16.20 3.03 10.90
N LEU A 29 15.78 3.79 9.90
CA LEU A 29 16.69 4.38 8.92
C LEU A 29 17.59 5.43 9.57
N ALA A 30 17.03 6.30 10.42
CA ALA A 30 17.80 7.27 11.19
C ALA A 30 18.83 6.59 12.09
N ASP A 31 18.41 5.55 12.84
CA ASP A 31 19.31 4.78 13.70
C ASP A 31 20.46 4.12 12.91
N ARG A 32 20.20 3.64 11.69
CA ARG A 32 21.22 2.98 10.86
C ARG A 32 22.13 3.93 10.10
N THR A 33 21.72 5.19 9.96
CA THR A 33 22.47 6.21 9.21
C THR A 33 23.14 7.24 10.12
N ALA A 34 22.88 7.19 11.42
CA ALA A 34 23.63 7.94 12.41
C ALA A 34 25.10 7.49 12.42
N THR A 35 25.99 8.31 11.88
CA THR A 35 27.45 8.18 12.06
C THR A 35 27.87 8.71 13.44
N GLY A 36 28.97 8.17 13.98
CA GLY A 36 29.44 8.40 15.36
C GLY A 36 29.73 9.87 15.73
N ASP A 37 29.83 10.10 17.05
CA ASP A 37 30.04 11.39 17.73
C ASP A 37 31.29 12.14 17.19
N PRO A 38 31.20 13.45 16.84
CA PRO A 38 32.26 14.21 16.16
C PRO A 38 33.43 14.63 17.08
N ALA A 39 33.97 13.69 17.87
CA ALA A 39 34.91 14.00 18.94
C ALA A 39 36.40 14.03 18.53
N ASP A 40 36.78 13.67 17.30
CA ASP A 40 38.18 13.62 16.85
C ASP A 40 38.47 14.56 15.64
N ASP A 41 39.76 14.81 15.39
CA ASP A 41 40.40 15.97 14.74
C ASP A 41 39.85 16.42 13.34
N PRO A 42 39.28 17.63 13.20
CA PRO A 42 38.39 18.00 12.08
C PRO A 42 39.04 18.26 10.70
N ALA A 43 40.37 18.16 10.55
CA ALA A 43 41.06 18.62 9.33
C ALA A 43 41.52 17.51 8.38
N ASP A 44 41.83 16.32 8.88
CA ASP A 44 42.19 15.13 8.07
C ASP A 44 40.97 14.19 7.88
N ASP A 45 39.99 14.26 8.78
CA ASP A 45 38.85 13.33 8.84
C ASP A 45 37.67 13.71 7.92
N ALA A 46 37.58 14.95 7.40
CA ALA A 46 36.37 15.40 6.70
C ALA A 46 36.09 14.69 5.35
N ALA A 47 37.13 14.23 4.65
CA ALA A 47 36.98 13.47 3.41
C ALA A 47 36.61 12.00 3.71
N ASP A 48 37.24 11.41 4.72
CA ASP A 48 36.97 10.05 5.20
C ASP A 48 35.57 9.95 5.82
N ASP A 49 35.12 10.99 6.52
CA ASP A 49 33.76 11.13 7.05
C ASP A 49 32.71 11.19 5.91
N ALA A 50 32.99 11.93 4.83
CA ALA A 50 32.08 12.01 3.69
C ALA A 50 31.94 10.65 2.97
N GLU A 51 33.05 9.92 2.80
CA GLU A 51 33.03 8.57 2.24
C GLU A 51 32.33 7.57 3.18
N ALA A 52 32.54 7.68 4.49
CA ALA A 52 31.87 6.86 5.49
C ALA A 52 30.36 7.11 5.51
N VAL A 53 29.92 8.37 5.51
CA VAL A 53 28.50 8.75 5.44
C VAL A 53 27.87 8.23 4.14
N PHE A 54 28.54 8.39 3.00
CA PHE A 54 28.04 7.90 1.71
C PHE A 54 27.92 6.37 1.68
N THR A 55 28.90 5.67 2.24
CA THR A 55 28.89 4.20 2.33
C THR A 55 27.75 3.71 3.23
N VAL A 56 27.60 4.29 4.43
CA VAL A 56 26.51 3.98 5.35
C VAL A 56 25.14 4.24 4.71
N TRP A 57 25.00 5.35 3.97
CA TRP A 57 23.76 5.64 3.23
C TRP A 57 23.48 4.60 2.15
N ASN A 58 24.50 4.24 1.35
CA ASN A 58 24.36 3.25 0.27
C ASN A 58 23.95 1.87 0.78
N ASP A 59 24.53 1.44 1.90
CA ASP A 59 24.19 0.18 2.55
C ASP A 59 22.72 0.12 3.02
N ASN A 60 22.08 1.28 3.17
CA ASN A 60 20.69 1.41 3.60
C ASN A 60 19.72 1.81 2.47
N LEU A 61 20.13 1.80 1.20
CA LEU A 61 19.25 2.20 0.07
C LEU A 61 17.96 1.40 -0.01
N ALA A 62 17.98 0.10 0.29
CA ALA A 62 16.77 -0.73 0.28
C ALA A 62 15.76 -0.28 1.36
N LEU A 63 16.26 0.07 2.56
CA LEU A 63 15.44 0.59 3.65
C LEU A 63 14.91 1.99 3.32
N ALA A 64 15.74 2.86 2.75
CA ALA A 64 15.33 4.18 2.28
C ALA A 64 14.24 4.08 1.20
N ALA A 65 14.40 3.19 0.22
CA ALA A 65 13.42 2.95 -0.83
C ALA A 65 12.09 2.39 -0.27
N ALA A 66 12.14 1.47 0.71
CA ALA A 66 10.96 0.97 1.39
C ALA A 66 10.23 2.09 2.14
N THR A 67 10.97 2.95 2.85
CA THR A 67 10.44 4.11 3.57
C THR A 67 9.74 5.07 2.62
N ALA A 68 10.41 5.48 1.53
CA ALA A 68 9.86 6.38 0.53
C ALA A 68 8.59 5.80 -0.13
N ARG A 69 8.57 4.49 -0.38
CA ARG A 69 7.42 3.80 -0.96
C ARG A 69 6.23 3.76 0.01
N VAL A 70 6.45 3.52 1.30
CA VAL A 70 5.38 3.59 2.31
C VAL A 70 4.85 5.02 2.46
N ALA A 71 5.72 6.03 2.45
CA ALA A 71 5.30 7.44 2.46
C ALA A 71 4.44 7.79 1.23
N ALA A 72 4.84 7.34 0.04
CA ALA A 72 4.07 7.51 -1.18
C ALA A 72 2.71 6.82 -1.11
N ASP A 73 2.67 5.57 -0.61
CA ASP A 73 1.41 4.85 -0.38
C ASP A 73 0.50 5.63 0.58
N GLY A 74 1.03 6.21 1.66
CA GLY A 74 0.30 7.03 2.61
C GLY A 74 -0.35 8.26 1.98
N ILE A 75 0.35 8.93 1.05
CA ILE A 75 -0.21 10.05 0.28
C ILE A 75 -1.38 9.57 -0.59
N VAL A 76 -1.23 8.46 -1.31
CA VAL A 76 -2.30 7.92 -2.16
C VAL A 76 -3.51 7.51 -1.31
N LEU A 77 -3.29 6.79 -0.21
CA LEU A 77 -4.36 6.39 0.72
C LEU A 77 -5.13 7.60 1.27
N ARG A 78 -4.43 8.70 1.58
CA ARG A 78 -5.05 9.96 1.99
C ARG A 78 -5.91 10.56 0.88
N ILE A 79 -5.39 10.66 -0.34
CA ILE A 79 -6.12 11.21 -1.49
C ILE A 79 -7.40 10.39 -1.76
N VAL A 80 -7.30 9.06 -1.74
CA VAL A 80 -8.44 8.17 -1.99
C VAL A 80 -9.48 8.30 -0.87
N ASP A 81 -9.04 8.33 0.40
CA ASP A 81 -9.92 8.52 1.56
C ASP A 81 -10.66 9.86 1.51
N GLU A 82 -9.95 10.96 1.25
CA GLU A 82 -10.57 12.28 1.10
C GLU A 82 -11.54 12.33 -0.07
N SER A 83 -11.18 11.74 -1.23
CA SER A 83 -12.03 11.68 -2.42
C SER A 83 -13.31 10.87 -2.15
N SER A 84 -13.20 9.78 -1.40
CA SER A 84 -14.33 8.90 -1.07
C SER A 84 -15.46 9.61 -0.31
N ARG A 85 -15.13 10.67 0.44
CA ARG A 85 -16.11 11.45 1.23
C ARG A 85 -17.00 12.35 0.37
N THR A 86 -16.62 12.55 -0.90
CA THR A 86 -17.37 13.38 -1.85
C THR A 86 -18.16 12.55 -2.86
N VAL A 87 -18.15 11.22 -2.72
CA VAL A 87 -18.87 10.30 -3.60
C VAL A 87 -20.38 10.55 -3.50
N PRO A 88 -21.08 10.70 -4.64
CA PRO A 88 -22.53 10.82 -4.66
C PRO A 88 -23.19 9.60 -3.99
N ALA A 89 -24.21 9.83 -3.17
CA ALA A 89 -24.93 8.77 -2.45
C ALA A 89 -25.38 7.57 -3.33
N PRO A 90 -25.82 7.76 -4.59
CA PRO A 90 -26.17 6.64 -5.47
C PRO A 90 -24.98 5.75 -5.86
N ALA A 91 -23.76 6.29 -5.89
CA ALA A 91 -22.54 5.58 -6.27
C ALA A 91 -21.82 4.95 -5.06
N ALA A 92 -22.11 5.42 -3.84
CA ALA A 92 -21.47 4.93 -2.63
C ALA A 92 -21.55 3.40 -2.44
N PRO A 93 -22.72 2.74 -2.65
CA PRO A 93 -22.82 1.28 -2.49
C PRO A 93 -21.96 0.48 -3.49
N LEU A 94 -21.66 1.05 -4.66
CA LEU A 94 -20.80 0.41 -5.68
C LEU A 94 -19.32 0.61 -5.34
N LEU A 95 -18.95 1.79 -4.85
CA LEU A 95 -17.55 2.17 -4.59
C LEU A 95 -17.03 1.65 -3.25
N GLU A 96 -17.86 1.57 -2.21
CA GLU A 96 -17.41 1.17 -0.87
C GLU A 96 -16.72 -0.22 -0.86
N PRO A 97 -17.29 -1.29 -1.47
CA PRO A 97 -16.60 -2.59 -1.52
C PRO A 97 -15.31 -2.53 -2.35
N LEU A 98 -15.25 -1.71 -3.40
CA LEU A 98 -14.05 -1.53 -4.22
C LEU A 98 -12.93 -0.85 -3.45
N LEU A 99 -13.25 0.21 -2.69
CA LEU A 99 -12.30 0.90 -1.82
C LEU A 99 -11.78 -0.01 -0.71
N ARG A 100 -12.64 -0.86 -0.17
CA ARG A 100 -12.24 -1.89 0.80
C ARG A 100 -11.33 -2.93 0.16
N LEU A 101 -11.63 -3.39 -1.05
CA LEU A 101 -10.75 -4.31 -1.79
C LEU A 101 -9.37 -3.68 -2.03
N TYR A 102 -9.32 -2.40 -2.39
CA TYR A 102 -8.07 -1.66 -2.54
C TYR A 102 -7.26 -1.60 -1.22
N GLY A 103 -7.92 -1.31 -0.09
CA GLY A 103 -7.26 -1.33 1.21
C GLY A 103 -6.74 -2.72 1.59
N LEU A 104 -7.52 -3.78 1.35
CA LEU A 104 -7.09 -5.16 1.58
C LEU A 104 -5.88 -5.56 0.72
N ASP A 105 -5.86 -5.16 -0.55
CA ASP A 105 -4.74 -5.40 -1.46
C ASP A 105 -3.47 -4.66 -1.02
N TRP A 106 -3.63 -3.43 -0.52
CA TRP A 106 -2.53 -2.67 0.07
C TRP A 106 -1.94 -3.39 1.30
N ILE A 107 -2.80 -3.85 2.22
CA ILE A 107 -2.36 -4.60 3.41
C ILE A 107 -1.61 -5.86 3.00
N GLU A 108 -2.12 -6.62 2.03
CA GLU A 108 -1.49 -7.85 1.55
C GLU A 108 -0.10 -7.59 0.98
N ARG A 109 0.05 -6.59 0.10
CA ARG A 109 1.34 -6.22 -0.51
C ARG A 109 2.36 -5.73 0.51
N ARG A 110 1.92 -5.25 1.68
CA ARG A 110 2.78 -4.75 2.76
C ARG A 110 2.89 -5.70 3.95
N ALA A 111 2.26 -6.87 3.90
CA ALA A 111 2.16 -7.77 5.05
C ALA A 111 3.52 -8.11 5.64
N ALA A 112 4.53 -8.40 4.82
CA ALA A 112 5.89 -8.68 5.28
C ALA A 112 6.47 -7.53 6.13
N LEU A 113 6.39 -6.29 5.64
CA LEU A 113 6.89 -5.11 6.37
C LEU A 113 6.05 -4.82 7.62
N LEU A 114 4.73 -4.94 7.52
CA LEU A 114 3.83 -4.72 8.66
C LEU A 114 4.12 -5.70 9.80
N LEU A 115 4.42 -6.96 9.47
CA LEU A 115 4.78 -7.99 10.44
C LEU A 115 6.22 -7.82 10.96
N GLU A 116 7.19 -7.58 10.08
CA GLU A 116 8.61 -7.39 10.45
C GLU A 116 8.78 -6.23 11.45
N HIS A 117 8.05 -5.13 11.24
CA HIS A 117 8.15 -3.94 12.07
C HIS A 117 7.13 -3.91 13.23
N GLY A 118 6.41 -5.02 13.47
CA GLY A 118 5.47 -5.14 14.59
C GLY A 118 4.25 -4.22 14.53
N VAL A 119 3.96 -3.63 13.37
CA VAL A 119 2.80 -2.76 13.13
C VAL A 119 1.51 -3.58 13.08
N ALA A 120 1.59 -4.83 12.63
CA ALA A 120 0.51 -5.80 12.64
C ALA A 120 0.93 -7.10 13.32
N GLY A 121 -0.08 -7.84 13.80
CA GLY A 121 0.12 -9.12 14.49
C GLY A 121 -0.02 -10.34 13.57
N PRO A 122 0.34 -11.54 14.07
CA PRO A 122 0.08 -12.79 13.38
C PRO A 122 -1.42 -12.97 13.10
N GLY A 123 -1.76 -13.70 12.04
CA GLY A 123 -3.15 -13.84 11.58
C GLY A 123 -3.61 -12.74 10.61
N LEU A 124 -2.74 -11.77 10.25
CA LEU A 124 -3.08 -10.67 9.36
C LEU A 124 -3.54 -11.18 7.98
N LEU A 125 -2.78 -12.07 7.36
CA LEU A 125 -3.05 -12.55 6.00
C LEU A 125 -4.32 -13.40 5.95
N GLU A 126 -4.57 -14.22 6.96
CA GLU A 126 -5.79 -15.01 7.09
C GLU A 126 -7.03 -14.12 7.13
N ARG A 127 -6.95 -13.01 7.87
CA ARG A 127 -8.01 -12.00 7.91
C ARG A 127 -8.17 -11.29 6.58
N VAL A 128 -7.07 -10.92 5.92
CA VAL A 128 -7.10 -10.33 4.57
C VAL A 128 -7.80 -11.26 3.59
N TRP A 129 -7.43 -12.54 3.54
CA TRP A 129 -8.03 -13.49 2.60
C TRP A 129 -9.49 -13.83 2.92
N ALA A 130 -9.87 -13.87 4.19
CA ALA A 130 -11.28 -14.01 4.58
C ALA A 130 -12.11 -12.82 4.08
N GLU A 131 -11.62 -11.60 4.28
CA GLU A 131 -12.33 -10.38 3.88
C GLU A 131 -12.31 -10.16 2.36
N ARG A 132 -11.22 -10.50 1.67
CA ARG A 132 -11.16 -10.44 0.20
C ARG A 132 -12.19 -11.35 -0.44
N ARG A 133 -12.44 -12.54 0.11
CA ARG A 133 -13.52 -13.43 -0.37
C ARG A 133 -14.89 -12.78 -0.17
N ARG A 134 -15.17 -12.26 1.03
CA ARG A 134 -16.42 -11.57 1.35
C ARG A 134 -16.69 -10.40 0.41
N VAL A 135 -15.70 -9.53 0.20
CA VAL A 135 -15.78 -8.38 -0.70
C VAL A 135 -15.87 -8.82 -2.17
N GLY A 136 -15.17 -9.90 -2.54
CA GLY A 136 -15.27 -10.50 -3.87
C GLY A 136 -16.68 -10.97 -4.19
N ASP A 137 -17.34 -11.64 -3.25
CA ASP A 137 -18.73 -12.09 -3.39
C ASP A 137 -19.70 -10.89 -3.53
N GLU A 138 -19.46 -9.79 -2.80
CA GLU A 138 -20.23 -8.55 -2.92
C GLU A 138 -20.06 -7.88 -4.29
N LEU A 139 -18.86 -7.95 -4.87
CA LEU A 139 -18.51 -7.32 -6.15
C LEU A 139 -18.89 -8.17 -7.38
N ALA A 140 -19.03 -9.49 -7.25
CA ALA A 140 -19.19 -10.42 -8.37
C ALA A 140 -20.35 -10.06 -9.31
N GLY A 141 -21.44 -9.48 -8.79
CA GLY A 141 -22.59 -9.03 -9.59
C GLY A 141 -22.51 -7.59 -10.11
N ARG A 142 -21.46 -6.84 -9.76
CA ARG A 142 -21.35 -5.38 -9.97
C ARG A 142 -20.21 -4.97 -10.92
N VAL A 143 -19.42 -5.94 -11.38
CA VAL A 143 -18.23 -5.68 -12.21
C VAL A 143 -18.59 -4.96 -13.52
N GLY A 144 -19.72 -5.32 -14.14
CA GLY A 144 -20.19 -4.67 -15.37
C GLY A 144 -20.48 -3.18 -15.16
N ASP A 145 -21.20 -2.84 -14.09
CA ASP A 145 -21.55 -1.45 -13.77
C ASP A 145 -20.30 -0.61 -13.45
N LEU A 146 -19.34 -1.19 -12.71
CA LEU A 146 -18.07 -0.54 -12.40
C LEU A 146 -17.22 -0.30 -13.65
N ALA A 147 -17.19 -1.26 -14.57
CA ALA A 147 -16.48 -1.11 -15.85
C ALA A 147 -17.14 -0.06 -16.74
N ALA A 148 -18.48 -0.07 -16.83
CA ALA A 148 -19.24 0.92 -17.61
C ALA A 148 -19.03 2.35 -17.08
N ALA A 149 -18.86 2.52 -15.77
CA ALA A 149 -18.63 3.83 -15.15
C ALA A 149 -17.28 4.48 -15.52
N LEU A 150 -16.33 3.72 -16.09
CA LEU A 150 -15.07 4.29 -16.58
C LEU A 150 -15.23 5.07 -17.91
N ASP A 151 -16.40 4.97 -18.56
CA ASP A 151 -16.74 5.65 -19.82
C ASP A 151 -15.60 5.56 -20.85
N THR A 152 -15.00 4.36 -20.98
CA THR A 152 -13.84 4.15 -21.81
C THR A 152 -14.22 4.28 -23.30
N PRO A 153 -13.52 5.10 -24.10
CA PRO A 153 -13.77 5.20 -25.53
C PRO A 153 -13.65 3.83 -26.21
N ASP A 154 -14.58 3.52 -27.13
CA ASP A 154 -14.60 2.30 -27.96
C ASP A 154 -13.23 1.87 -28.53
N PRO A 155 -12.34 2.78 -29.02
CA PRO A 155 -11.03 2.36 -29.53
C PRO A 155 -10.04 1.83 -28.48
N ILE A 156 -10.32 2.00 -27.19
CA ILE A 156 -9.49 1.51 -26.06
C ILE A 156 -10.07 0.21 -25.47
N ALA A 157 -11.35 -0.08 -25.71
CA ALA A 157 -11.95 -1.33 -25.28
C ALA A 157 -11.30 -2.52 -26.00
N ALA A 158 -10.96 -3.58 -25.24
CA ALA A 158 -10.47 -4.80 -25.84
C ALA A 158 -11.48 -5.32 -26.89
N PRO A 159 -11.03 -5.86 -28.03
CA PRO A 159 -11.94 -6.40 -29.03
C PRO A 159 -12.87 -7.44 -28.37
N ALA A 160 -14.16 -7.35 -28.65
CA ALA A 160 -15.22 -8.18 -28.05
C ALA A 160 -15.15 -9.68 -28.44
N THR A 161 -14.00 -10.16 -28.92
CA THR A 161 -13.82 -11.52 -29.42
C THR A 161 -14.25 -12.55 -28.38
N PRO A 162 -15.24 -13.40 -28.71
CA PRO A 162 -15.58 -14.56 -27.89
C PRO A 162 -14.36 -15.48 -27.85
N ARG A 163 -14.09 -16.12 -26.71
CA ARG A 163 -13.28 -17.34 -26.71
C ARG A 163 -13.92 -18.30 -27.72
N GLU A 164 -13.21 -18.66 -28.78
CA GLU A 164 -13.66 -19.70 -29.71
C GLU A 164 -14.07 -20.93 -28.92
N ALA A 165 -15.29 -21.42 -29.19
CA ALA A 165 -15.70 -22.72 -28.70
C ALA A 165 -14.71 -23.75 -29.23
N VAL A 166 -14.01 -24.43 -28.32
CA VAL A 166 -13.18 -25.59 -28.65
C VAL A 166 -14.10 -26.60 -29.34
N GLN A 167 -13.97 -26.72 -30.66
CA GLN A 167 -14.67 -27.78 -31.40
C GLN A 167 -14.15 -29.13 -30.88
N PRO A 168 -15.02 -30.07 -30.48
CA PRO A 168 -14.56 -31.41 -30.18
C PRO A 168 -13.95 -32.03 -31.45
N LEU A 169 -12.73 -32.54 -31.32
CA LEU A 169 -12.05 -33.29 -32.39
C LEU A 169 -12.92 -34.49 -32.83
N PRO A 170 -12.93 -34.81 -34.14
CA PRO A 170 -13.74 -35.89 -34.70
C PRO A 170 -13.32 -37.29 -34.23
#